data_AF-A0A0C3DMX4-F1
#
_entry.id   AF-A0A0C3DMX4-F1
#
_cell.length_a   1.000
_cell.length_b   1.000
_cell.length_c   1.000
_cell.angle_alpha   90.00
_cell.angle_beta   90.00
_cell.angle_gamma   90.00
#
_symmetry.space_group_name_H-M   'P 1'
#
loop_
_entity.id
_entity.type
_entity.pdbx_description
1 polymer ?
#
loop_
_entity_poly.entity_id
_entity_poly.type
_entity_poly.pdbx_seq_one_letter_code
_entity_poly.pdbx_strand_id
1 'polypeptide(L)'
;ISLNWIAGHADIEGNELADREVKLAATRRDMASPCRDLPKTLWKRLPRSTSAVKQAHEAHLQAKWSDEWKTSTRYAHIKALDPSHTSKSF
;
A
#
# COMPACT_ATOMS: atom_id res chain seq x y z
N ILE A 1 19.88 12.98 25.47
CA ILE A 1 18.97 12.46 24.41
C ILE A 1 17.75 11.89 25.12
N SER A 2 16.56 12.33 24.76
CA SER A 2 15.28 11.82 25.28
C SER A 2 14.51 11.14 24.14
N LEU A 3 13.90 10.00 24.42
CA LEU A 3 13.09 9.24 23.45
C LEU A 3 11.61 9.45 23.79
N ASN A 4 10.83 9.91 22.82
CA ASN A 4 9.39 10.14 22.97
C ASN A 4 8.63 9.26 21.97
N TRP A 5 7.64 8.52 22.46
CA TRP A 5 6.71 7.80 21.60
C TRP A 5 5.62 8.76 21.13
N ILE A 6 5.34 8.71 19.83
CA ILE A 6 4.37 9.58 19.18
C ILE A 6 3.27 8.70 18.59
N ALA A 7 2.02 9.16 18.67
CA ALA A 7 0.91 8.48 18.02
C ALA A 7 1.05 8.56 16.49
N GLY A 8 0.91 7.43 15.81
CA GLY A 8 0.84 7.41 14.34
C GLY A 8 -0.47 8.00 13.83
N HIS A 9 -0.44 8.62 12.66
CA HIS A 9 -1.61 9.24 12.01
C HIS A 9 -2.32 10.30 12.87
N ALA A 10 -1.56 11.01 13.71
CA ALA A 10 -2.05 12.09 14.54
C ALA A 10 -1.73 13.48 13.94
N ASP A 11 -1.41 13.53 12.64
CA ASP A 11 -1.07 14.75 11.89
C ASP A 11 0.10 15.55 12.49
N ILE A 12 1.03 14.86 13.16
CA ILE A 12 2.22 15.50 13.73
C ILE A 12 3.22 15.70 12.59
N GLU A 13 3.36 16.97 12.17
CA GLU A 13 4.10 17.37 10.98
C GLU A 13 5.45 16.68 10.80
N GLY A 14 6.29 16.65 11.86
CA GLY A 14 7.60 16.01 11.80
C GLY A 14 7.55 14.49 11.60
N ASN A 15 6.54 13.81 12.19
CA ASN A 15 6.32 12.38 11.99
C ASN A 15 5.80 12.09 10.59
N GLU A 16 4.86 12.91 10.09
CA GLU A 16 4.28 12.76 8.74
C GLU A 16 5.32 13.05 7.64
N LEU A 17 6.20 14.03 7.84
CA LEU A 17 7.33 14.29 6.93
C LEU A 17 8.29 13.10 6.90
N ALA A 18 8.67 12.57 8.07
CA ALA A 18 9.53 11.40 8.14
C ALA A 18 8.89 10.18 7.45
N ASP A 19 7.61 9.91 7.68
CA ASP A 19 6.88 8.83 7.03
C ASP A 19 6.81 9.00 5.50
N ARG A 20 6.61 10.23 5.02
CA ARG A 20 6.64 10.55 3.59
C ARG A 20 8.00 10.22 2.96
N GLU A 21 9.10 10.65 3.57
CA GLU A 21 10.45 10.38 3.09
C GLU A 21 10.76 8.87 3.08
N VAL A 22 10.35 8.15 4.13
CA VAL A 22 10.49 6.69 4.20
C VAL A 22 9.71 6.01 3.07
N LYS A 23 8.48 6.45 2.80
CA LYS A 23 7.68 5.93 1.68
C LYS A 23 8.34 6.19 0.33
N LEU A 24 8.92 7.37 0.12
CA LEU A 24 9.66 7.70 -1.10
C LEU A 24 10.89 6.81 -1.26
N ALA A 25 11.72 6.68 -0.23
CA ALA A 25 12.90 5.82 -0.26
C ALA A 25 12.55 4.32 -0.45
N ALA A 26 11.41 3.86 0.08
CA ALA A 26 10.96 2.48 -0.07
C ALA A 26 10.38 2.18 -1.46
N THR A 27 9.80 3.17 -2.14
CA THR A 27 9.13 2.99 -3.44
C THR A 27 9.98 3.38 -4.64
N ARG A 28 10.90 4.34 -4.47
CA ARG A 28 11.74 4.89 -5.55
C ARG A 28 13.21 4.55 -5.31
N ARG A 29 13.79 3.77 -6.23
CA ARG A 29 15.17 3.28 -6.11
C ARG A 29 16.21 4.40 -6.14
N ASP A 30 15.93 5.47 -6.86
CA ASP A 30 16.75 6.68 -6.99
C ASP A 30 16.71 7.59 -5.75
N MET A 31 15.71 7.42 -4.89
CA MET A 31 15.56 8.18 -3.64
C MET A 31 16.11 7.43 -2.42
N ALA A 32 16.50 6.17 -2.57
CA ALA A 32 17.12 5.38 -1.52
C ALA A 32 18.60 5.77 -1.35
N SER A 33 19.07 5.86 -0.11
CA SER A 33 20.50 6.07 0.15
C SER A 33 21.33 4.92 -0.44
N PRO A 34 22.55 5.22 -0.95
CA PRO A 34 23.42 4.18 -1.46
C PRO A 34 23.89 3.28 -0.31
N CYS A 35 24.21 2.03 -0.63
CA CYS A 35 24.55 1.00 0.36
C CYS A 35 25.66 1.42 1.34
N ARG A 36 26.67 2.17 0.86
CA ARG A 36 27.77 2.70 1.69
C ARG A 36 27.33 3.63 2.82
N ASP A 37 26.20 4.29 2.67
CA ASP A 37 25.66 5.26 3.63
C ASP A 37 24.63 4.59 4.56
N LEU A 38 24.28 3.31 4.32
CA LEU A 38 23.39 2.52 5.14
C LEU A 38 24.17 1.71 6.20
N PRO A 39 23.56 1.42 7.36
CA PRO A 39 24.07 0.41 8.28
C PRO A 39 24.26 -0.95 7.61
N LYS A 40 25.31 -1.69 7.98
CA LYS A 40 25.66 -3.01 7.42
C LYS A 40 24.50 -4.03 7.43
N THR A 41 23.59 -3.91 8.40
CA THR A 41 22.39 -4.75 8.51
C THR A 41 21.40 -4.56 7.36
N LEU A 42 21.37 -3.37 6.75
CA LEU A 42 20.49 -3.01 5.63
C LEU A 42 21.15 -3.20 4.26
N TRP A 43 22.40 -3.69 4.20
CA TRP A 43 23.08 -3.98 2.94
C TRP A 43 22.51 -5.21 2.24
N LYS A 44 21.92 -6.11 3.02
CA LYS A 44 21.24 -7.30 2.49
C LYS A 44 19.80 -6.95 2.16
N ARG A 45 19.29 -7.57 1.09
CA ARG A 45 17.89 -7.44 0.72
C ARG A 45 17.01 -7.98 1.85
N LEU A 46 16.07 -7.16 2.30
CA LEU A 46 15.08 -7.56 3.30
C LEU A 46 14.17 -8.67 2.75
N PRO A 47 13.71 -9.61 3.59
CA PRO A 47 12.72 -10.60 3.20
C PRO A 47 11.42 -9.91 2.78
N ARG A 48 10.64 -10.58 1.91
CA ARG A 48 9.31 -10.07 1.54
C ARG A 48 8.39 -10.14 2.75
N SER A 49 7.67 -9.06 3.01
CA SER A 49 6.61 -9.06 4.03
C SER A 49 5.48 -9.99 3.62
N THR A 50 5.04 -10.84 4.55
CA THR A 50 3.91 -11.75 4.33
C THR A 50 2.61 -10.98 4.07
N SER A 51 2.39 -9.86 4.75
CA SER A 51 1.22 -9.00 4.53
C SER A 51 1.24 -8.38 3.13
N ALA A 52 2.40 -7.89 2.68
CA ALA A 52 2.55 -7.31 1.34
C ALA A 52 2.26 -8.35 0.24
N VAL A 53 2.71 -9.60 0.42
CA VAL A 53 2.41 -10.69 -0.51
C VAL A 53 0.91 -11.00 -0.56
N LYS A 54 0.24 -11.05 0.61
CA LYS A 54 -1.22 -11.26 0.68
C LYS A 54 -1.98 -10.12 0.00
N GLN A 55 -1.63 -8.87 0.30
CA GLN A 55 -2.27 -7.70 -0.31
C GLN A 55 -2.13 -7.70 -1.84
N ALA A 56 -0.95 -8.04 -2.37
CA ALA A 56 -0.74 -8.14 -3.81
C ALA A 56 -1.62 -9.23 -4.45
N HIS A 57 -1.74 -10.39 -3.79
CA HIS A 57 -2.60 -11.48 -4.25
C HIS A 57 -4.09 -11.11 -4.19
N GLU A 58 -4.54 -10.50 -3.11
CA GLU A 58 -5.92 -10.01 -2.96
C GLU A 58 -6.27 -8.95 -4.00
N ALA A 59 -5.36 -8.01 -4.27
CA ALA A 59 -5.55 -7.00 -5.32
C ALA A 59 -5.68 -7.65 -6.71
N HIS A 60 -4.86 -8.66 -6.99
CA HIS A 60 -4.95 -9.42 -8.23
C HIS A 60 -6.29 -10.18 -8.35
N LEU A 61 -6.70 -10.89 -7.30
CA LEU A 61 -7.99 -11.58 -7.26
C LEU A 61 -9.15 -10.62 -7.46
N GLN A 62 -9.13 -9.48 -6.79
CA GLN A 62 -10.19 -8.49 -6.91
C GLN A 62 -10.29 -7.93 -8.33
N ALA A 63 -9.15 -7.65 -8.98
CA ALA A 63 -9.15 -7.19 -10.37
C ALA A 63 -9.81 -8.23 -11.29
N LYS A 64 -9.39 -9.49 -11.17
CA LYS A 64 -9.97 -10.60 -11.94
C LYS A 64 -11.48 -10.76 -11.69
N TRP A 65 -11.89 -10.76 -10.42
CA TRP A 65 -13.30 -10.84 -10.05
C TRP A 65 -14.11 -9.66 -10.60
N SER A 66 -13.54 -8.46 -10.60
CA SER A 66 -14.21 -7.27 -11.14
C SER A 66 -14.42 -7.39 -12.64
N ASP A 67 -13.46 -7.97 -13.37
CA ASP A 67 -13.58 -8.18 -14.81
C ASP A 67 -14.58 -9.30 -15.13
N GLU A 68 -14.55 -10.42 -14.41
CA GLU A 68 -15.52 -11.50 -14.53
C GLU A 68 -16.95 -11.04 -14.15
N TRP A 69 -17.08 -10.20 -13.13
CA TRP A 69 -18.37 -9.66 -12.72
C TRP A 69 -19.00 -8.83 -13.83
N LYS A 70 -18.22 -7.95 -14.47
CA LYS A 70 -18.67 -7.08 -15.56
C LYS A 70 -19.18 -7.84 -16.79
N THR A 71 -18.73 -9.07 -17.02
CA THR A 71 -19.19 -9.89 -18.15
C THR A 71 -20.52 -10.60 -17.89
N SER A 72 -20.98 -10.64 -16.64
CA SER A 72 -22.23 -11.31 -16.28
C SER A 72 -23.47 -10.50 -16.70
N THR A 73 -24.54 -11.18 -17.13
CA THR A 73 -25.84 -10.54 -17.40
C THR A 73 -26.38 -9.81 -16.17
N ARG A 74 -26.08 -10.33 -14.96
CA ARG A 74 -26.50 -9.75 -13.68
C ARG A 74 -25.87 -8.39 -13.43
N TYR A 75 -24.65 -8.15 -13.89
CA TYR A 75 -24.01 -6.84 -13.75
C TYR A 75 -24.79 -5.74 -14.45
N ALA A 76 -25.36 -5.99 -15.63
CA ALA A 76 -26.20 -5.01 -16.32
C ALA A 76 -27.45 -4.64 -15.50
N HIS A 77 -28.09 -5.63 -14.88
CA HIS A 77 -29.27 -5.42 -14.04
C HIS A 77 -28.93 -4.70 -12.74
N ILE A 78 -27.86 -5.11 -12.06
CA ILE A 78 -27.45 -4.53 -10.78
C ILE A 78 -26.90 -3.11 -10.97
N LYS A 79 -26.14 -2.85 -12.03
CA LYS A 79 -25.65 -1.49 -12.35
C LYS A 79 -26.80 -0.51 -12.61
N ALA A 80 -27.91 -0.99 -13.17
CA ALA A 80 -29.11 -0.16 -13.39
C ALA A 80 -29.86 0.16 -12.09
N LEU A 81 -29.81 -0.73 -11.11
CA LEU A 81 -30.47 -0.56 -9.80
C LEU A 81 -29.61 0.23 -8.80
N ASP A 82 -28.32 -0.06 -8.77
CA ASP A 82 -27.35 0.60 -7.89
C ASP A 82 -26.00 0.74 -8.61
N PRO A 83 -25.72 1.91 -9.19
CA PRO A 83 -24.44 2.21 -9.84
C PRO A 83 -23.24 2.14 -8.88
N SER A 84 -23.46 2.23 -7.56
CA SER A 84 -22.41 2.25 -6.53
C SER A 84 -22.04 0.85 -6.01
N HIS A 85 -22.83 -0.17 -6.34
CA HIS A 85 -22.66 -1.54 -5.82
C HIS A 85 -21.28 -2.17 -6.12
N THR A 86 -20.56 -1.70 -7.14
CA THR A 86 -19.24 -2.24 -7.50
C THR A 86 -18.05 -1.47 -6.93
N SER A 87 -18.25 -0.37 -6.20
CA SER A 87 -17.13 0.24 -5.48
C SER A 87 -16.94 -0.46 -4.15
N LYS A 88 -15.68 -0.69 -3.77
CA LYS A 88 -15.31 -0.86 -2.37
C LYS A 88 -15.68 0.44 -1.64
N SER A 89 -16.94 0.61 -1.25
CA SER A 89 -17.30 1.60 -0.24
C SER A 89 -16.88 1.03 1.09
N PHE A 90 -15.71 1.46 1.54
CA PHE A 90 -15.34 1.55 2.94
C PHE A 90 -15.27 3.03 3.29
#